data_AF-A0A6V7NGI9-F1
#
_entry.id   AF-A0A6V7NGI9-F1
#
_cell.length_a   1.000
_cell.length_b   1.000
_cell.length_c   1.000
_cell.angle_alpha   90.00
_cell.angle_beta   90.00
_cell.angle_gamma   90.00
#
_symmetry.space_group_name_H-M   'P 1'
#
loop_
_entity.id
_entity.type
_entity.pdbx_description
1 polymer ?
#
loop_
_entity_poly.entity_id
_entity_poly.type
_entity_poly.pdbx_seq_one_letter_code
_entity_poly.pdbx_strand_id
1 'polypeptide(L)'
;MGDGASSSRGKGRGETWVIDQGRVRSPCGYCKSNTNSSFSHGLWANRLTADDYQELLDRGWRRSGCYLYKPEMERTCCPSYTIRLKASDFVPSKEQARVQKRMQRFLDDVKDEDSKDEMNHPNSSMNQATNASSSKLSTSSGKQSPPGTCENLCKDGEFLCYLADKIDSAINACFGAGEFPSVPQLPKAVVKKVNRQMKNKIMETDDLLYTSSISFQISAAIRKSWQMDEKPAKLGSSLQENQSEKSSDVSPKVIAEKLAESMEQDGGVPGFLTKACNGHLNFYSTVNTTSKLVPEDIHTQTSKGGCSKRSFSSINTDSLTRKRRKLEIRMKASSFDPEEFALYRKYQIRVHNDEIVTENSYIRFLVDTPIIFVPPSSLDDTVPPCGLGSFHQQYLIDGKLVAVGVVDILPRCLSSKYLFWTLMLVSYLLESIQFCKK
;
A
#
# COMPACT_ATOMS: atom_id res chain seq x y z
N MET A 1 -43.88 16.37 -39.78
CA MET A 1 -44.64 15.25 -39.20
C MET A 1 -43.64 14.43 -38.43
N GLY A 2 -43.64 14.56 -37.10
CA GLY A 2 -42.65 13.92 -36.24
C GLY A 2 -43.19 12.60 -35.73
N ASP A 3 -42.51 11.51 -36.08
CA ASP A 3 -42.81 10.18 -35.58
C ASP A 3 -42.42 10.08 -34.10
N GLY A 4 -43.44 10.18 -33.25
CA GLY A 4 -43.35 9.87 -31.83
C GLY A 4 -43.30 8.37 -31.62
N ALA A 5 -42.09 7.81 -31.50
CA ALA A 5 -41.89 6.48 -30.96
C ALA A 5 -42.11 6.50 -29.44
N SER A 6 -43.37 6.35 -29.02
CA SER A 6 -43.74 6.11 -27.64
C SER A 6 -43.29 4.70 -27.25
N SER A 7 -42.15 4.58 -26.56
CA SER A 7 -41.72 3.31 -26.00
C SER A 7 -42.51 3.04 -24.72
N SER A 8 -43.46 2.12 -24.81
CA SER A 8 -44.08 1.46 -23.66
C SER A 8 -43.00 0.79 -22.81
N ARG A 9 -42.62 1.37 -21.67
CA ARG A 9 -41.74 0.70 -20.69
C ARG A 9 -42.34 0.78 -19.28
N GLY A 10 -42.74 -0.39 -18.79
CA GLY A 10 -42.74 -0.78 -17.37
C GLY A 10 -43.75 -0.07 -16.46
N LYS A 11 -44.91 -0.68 -16.26
CA LYS A 11 -45.79 -0.40 -15.11
C LYS A 11 -44.99 -0.61 -13.81
N GLY A 12 -44.68 0.47 -13.08
CA GLY A 12 -44.33 0.42 -11.65
C GLY A 12 -42.91 0.83 -11.23
N ARG A 13 -42.00 1.26 -12.11
CA ARG A 13 -40.58 1.51 -11.74
C ARG A 13 -40.25 2.91 -11.15
N GLY A 14 -41.25 3.73 -10.83
CA GLY A 14 -41.05 5.10 -10.36
C GLY A 14 -40.59 6.05 -11.48
N GLU A 15 -40.72 7.35 -11.25
CA GLU A 15 -40.35 8.39 -12.21
C GLU A 15 -39.08 9.12 -11.75
N THR A 16 -38.19 9.43 -12.70
CA THR A 16 -37.00 10.26 -12.46
C THR A 16 -37.39 11.73 -12.52
N TRP A 17 -37.03 12.47 -11.47
CA TRP A 17 -37.22 13.91 -11.38
C TRP A 17 -35.91 14.60 -11.01
N VAL A 18 -35.37 15.33 -11.98
CA VAL A 18 -34.14 16.11 -11.85
C VAL A 18 -34.40 17.58 -12.21
N ILE A 19 -33.66 18.48 -11.58
CA ILE A 19 -33.66 19.91 -11.85
C ILE A 19 -32.30 20.28 -12.44
N ASP A 20 -32.29 20.86 -13.63
CA ASP A 20 -31.07 21.38 -14.23
C ASP A 20 -30.53 22.56 -13.41
N GLN A 21 -29.26 22.47 -13.01
CA GLN A 21 -28.54 23.51 -12.26
C GLN A 21 -27.55 24.27 -13.16
N GLY A 22 -27.45 23.89 -14.44
CA GLY A 22 -26.61 24.53 -15.43
C GLY A 22 -25.12 24.24 -15.23
N ARG A 23 -24.29 25.11 -15.79
CA ARG A 23 -22.83 25.00 -15.71
C ARG A 23 -22.31 25.63 -14.43
N VAL A 24 -21.48 24.88 -13.71
CA VAL A 24 -20.82 25.30 -12.47
C VAL A 24 -19.31 25.32 -12.67
N ARG A 25 -18.69 26.35 -12.10
CA ARG A 25 -17.23 26.55 -12.09
C ARG A 25 -16.75 26.60 -10.64
N SER A 26 -15.78 25.77 -10.28
CA SER A 26 -15.27 25.65 -8.90
C SER A 26 -13.74 25.53 -8.86
N PRO A 27 -13.11 25.71 -7.68
CA PRO A 27 -11.72 25.30 -7.48
C PRO A 27 -11.55 23.81 -7.79
N CYS A 28 -10.37 23.44 -8.30
CA CYS A 28 -10.07 22.04 -8.58
C CYS A 28 -9.46 21.36 -7.35
N GLY A 29 -10.13 20.34 -6.83
CA GLY A 29 -9.65 19.56 -5.68
C GLY A 29 -8.40 18.70 -5.95
N TYR A 30 -8.04 18.49 -7.22
CA TYR A 30 -6.89 17.65 -7.60
C TYR A 30 -5.58 18.44 -7.65
N CYS A 31 -5.51 19.48 -8.47
CA CYS A 31 -4.31 20.33 -8.56
C CYS A 31 -4.28 21.47 -7.53
N LYS A 32 -5.35 21.64 -6.74
CA LYS A 32 -5.50 22.72 -5.76
C LYS A 32 -5.21 24.11 -6.34
N SER A 33 -5.57 24.33 -7.60
CA SER A 33 -5.40 25.63 -8.24
C SER A 33 -6.16 26.71 -7.46
N ASN A 34 -5.53 27.86 -7.28
CA ASN A 34 -6.15 29.06 -6.68
C ASN A 34 -7.21 29.70 -7.61
N THR A 35 -7.41 29.15 -8.81
CA THR A 35 -8.44 29.59 -9.75
C THR A 35 -9.57 28.56 -9.82
N ASN A 36 -10.75 29.02 -10.22
CA ASN A 36 -11.86 28.10 -10.49
C ASN A 36 -11.59 27.34 -11.82
N SER A 37 -10.80 26.28 -11.78
CA SER A 37 -10.36 25.55 -12.97
C SER A 37 -11.09 24.23 -13.20
N SER A 38 -12.09 23.91 -12.36
CA SER A 38 -13.00 22.78 -12.51
C SER A 38 -14.31 23.25 -13.14
N PHE A 39 -14.69 22.64 -14.26
CA PHE A 39 -15.90 22.94 -15.01
C PHE A 39 -16.79 21.71 -15.07
N SER A 40 -18.07 21.86 -14.73
CA SER A 40 -19.03 20.76 -14.81
C SER A 40 -20.43 21.29 -15.09
N HIS A 41 -21.28 20.44 -15.65
CA HIS A 41 -22.72 20.67 -15.70
C HIS A 41 -23.40 19.88 -14.58
N GLY A 42 -24.31 20.52 -13.85
CA GLY A 42 -24.93 19.99 -12.64
C GLY A 42 -26.42 19.72 -12.79
N LEU A 43 -26.90 18.67 -12.13
CA LEU A 43 -28.32 18.42 -11.92
C LEU A 43 -28.58 18.16 -10.44
N TRP A 44 -29.71 18.64 -9.92
CA TRP A 44 -30.21 18.21 -8.61
C TRP A 44 -31.25 17.11 -8.81
N ALA A 45 -30.97 15.90 -8.32
CA ALA A 45 -31.90 14.78 -8.42
C ALA A 45 -32.77 14.71 -7.17
N ASN A 46 -34.08 14.88 -7.32
CA ASN A 46 -35.04 14.65 -6.25
C ASN A 46 -35.46 13.17 -6.21
N ARG A 47 -35.58 12.56 -7.39
CA ARG A 47 -35.86 11.13 -7.59
C ARG A 47 -35.13 10.64 -8.81
N LEU A 48 -34.60 9.43 -8.76
CA LEU A 48 -33.84 8.84 -9.84
C LEU A 48 -34.07 7.33 -9.85
N THR A 49 -34.52 6.78 -10.98
CA THR A 49 -34.59 5.32 -11.11
C THR A 49 -33.18 4.75 -11.22
N ALA A 50 -32.97 3.50 -10.77
CA ALA A 50 -31.67 2.85 -10.89
C ALA A 50 -31.24 2.67 -12.36
N ASP A 51 -32.22 2.45 -13.26
CA ASP A 51 -32.03 2.38 -14.71
C ASP A 51 -31.55 3.73 -15.28
N ASP A 52 -32.20 4.84 -14.94
CA ASP A 52 -31.79 6.17 -15.43
C ASP A 52 -30.42 6.58 -14.87
N TYR A 53 -30.13 6.25 -13.61
CA TYR A 53 -28.80 6.52 -13.07
C TYR A 53 -27.71 5.69 -13.77
N GLN A 54 -27.99 4.43 -14.10
CA GLN A 54 -27.09 3.60 -14.89
C GLN A 54 -26.78 4.24 -16.24
N GLU A 55 -27.79 4.74 -16.94
CA GLU A 55 -27.63 5.42 -18.23
C GLU A 55 -26.85 6.74 -18.12
N LEU A 56 -27.07 7.50 -17.04
CA LEU A 56 -26.30 8.71 -16.74
C LEU A 56 -24.84 8.37 -16.43
N LEU A 57 -24.60 7.38 -15.57
CA LEU A 57 -23.26 6.93 -15.18
C LEU A 57 -22.42 6.52 -16.40
N ASP A 58 -23.03 5.77 -17.32
CA ASP A 58 -22.41 5.32 -18.57
C ASP A 58 -22.06 6.48 -19.52
N ARG A 59 -22.81 7.60 -19.43
CA ARG A 59 -22.53 8.85 -20.18
C ARG A 59 -21.57 9.80 -19.46
N GLY A 60 -20.93 9.34 -18.39
CA GLY A 60 -19.92 10.08 -17.64
C GLY A 60 -20.46 10.97 -16.52
N TRP A 61 -21.74 10.87 -16.18
CA TRP A 61 -22.28 11.55 -15.00
C TRP A 61 -21.81 10.87 -13.71
N ARG A 62 -21.67 11.67 -12.66
CA ARG A 62 -21.28 11.27 -11.31
C ARG A 62 -22.23 11.88 -10.30
N ARG A 63 -22.17 11.42 -9.05
CA ARG A 63 -23.01 11.96 -7.99
C ARG A 63 -22.28 12.18 -6.67
N SER A 64 -22.76 13.16 -5.92
CA SER A 64 -22.42 13.43 -4.53
C SER A 64 -23.74 13.71 -3.79
N GLY A 65 -24.14 12.78 -2.91
CA GLY A 65 -25.52 12.76 -2.41
C GLY A 65 -26.55 12.76 -3.55
N CYS A 66 -27.43 13.76 -3.53
CA CYS A 66 -28.47 14.02 -4.54
C CYS A 66 -28.01 14.93 -5.70
N TYR A 67 -26.79 15.46 -5.65
CA TYR A 67 -26.25 16.28 -6.73
C TYR A 67 -25.54 15.41 -7.78
N LEU A 68 -25.99 15.49 -9.03
CA LEU A 68 -25.34 14.86 -10.18
C LEU A 68 -24.47 15.90 -10.90
N TYR A 69 -23.33 15.47 -11.44
CA TYR A 69 -22.47 16.33 -12.21
C TYR A 69 -21.76 15.59 -13.34
N LYS A 70 -21.51 16.30 -14.44
CA LYS A 70 -20.70 15.82 -15.56
C LYS A 70 -19.57 16.81 -15.82
N PRO A 71 -18.30 16.45 -15.56
CA PRO A 71 -17.16 17.33 -15.85
C PRO A 71 -17.01 17.62 -17.35
N GLU A 72 -16.68 18.87 -17.68
CA GLU A 72 -16.30 19.28 -19.03
C GLU A 72 -14.79 19.00 -19.21
N MET A 73 -14.46 17.82 -19.73
CA MET A 73 -13.08 17.29 -19.75
C MET A 73 -12.10 18.16 -20.53
N GLU A 74 -12.56 18.84 -21.59
CA GLU A 74 -11.72 19.70 -22.43
C GLU A 74 -11.34 21.03 -21.76
N ARG A 75 -12.08 21.43 -20.72
CA ARG A 75 -11.93 22.73 -20.07
C ARG A 75 -11.43 22.62 -18.63
N THR A 76 -11.69 21.49 -17.98
CA THR A 76 -11.21 21.24 -16.63
C THR A 76 -9.72 20.94 -16.63
N CYS A 77 -8.97 21.59 -15.74
CA CYS A 77 -7.52 21.41 -15.65
C CYS A 77 -7.07 19.99 -15.27
N CYS A 78 -7.92 19.24 -14.57
CA CYS A 78 -7.68 17.85 -14.18
C CYS A 78 -8.83 16.97 -14.69
N PRO A 79 -8.75 16.50 -15.95
CA PRO A 79 -9.77 15.64 -16.53
C PRO A 79 -9.92 14.34 -15.72
N SER A 80 -11.17 13.93 -15.48
CA SER A 80 -11.47 12.71 -14.74
C SER A 80 -11.85 11.59 -15.70
N TYR A 81 -11.07 10.51 -15.67
CA TYR A 81 -11.34 9.34 -16.50
C TYR A 81 -12.10 8.29 -15.69
N THR A 82 -13.26 7.87 -16.21
CA THR A 82 -14.00 6.73 -15.68
C THR A 82 -13.13 5.49 -15.73
N ILE A 83 -13.00 4.79 -14.61
CA ILE A 83 -12.46 3.45 -14.60
C ILE A 83 -13.61 2.49 -14.35
N ARG A 84 -13.75 1.50 -15.24
CA ARG A 84 -14.72 0.41 -15.10
C ARG A 84 -13.96 -0.91 -15.15
N LEU A 85 -14.17 -1.72 -14.13
CA LEU A 85 -13.62 -3.07 -14.04
C LEU A 85 -14.72 -4.07 -14.33
N LYS A 86 -14.50 -4.96 -15.31
CA LYS A 86 -15.37 -6.12 -15.52
C LYS A 86 -14.98 -7.18 -14.49
N ALA A 87 -15.80 -7.35 -13.46
CA ALA A 87 -15.49 -8.23 -12.33
C ALA A 87 -15.23 -9.68 -12.73
N SER A 88 -15.92 -10.19 -13.76
CA SER A 88 -15.71 -11.55 -14.29
C SER A 88 -14.34 -11.76 -14.92
N ASP A 89 -13.69 -10.68 -15.36
CA ASP A 89 -12.40 -10.72 -16.06
C ASP A 89 -11.27 -10.30 -15.11
N PHE A 90 -11.59 -10.00 -13.84
CA PHE A 90 -10.62 -9.53 -12.87
C PHE A 90 -9.67 -10.65 -12.44
N VAL A 91 -8.38 -10.43 -12.66
CA VAL A 91 -7.30 -11.28 -12.16
C VAL A 91 -6.45 -10.47 -11.16
N PRO A 92 -6.31 -10.93 -9.91
CA PRO A 92 -5.50 -10.22 -8.93
C PRO A 92 -4.04 -10.07 -9.36
N SER A 93 -3.48 -8.88 -9.21
CA SER A 93 -2.04 -8.64 -9.40
C SER A 93 -1.21 -9.34 -8.30
N LYS A 94 0.12 -9.44 -8.49
CA LYS A 94 1.03 -9.98 -7.45
C LYS A 94 0.93 -9.19 -6.15
N GLU A 95 0.76 -7.87 -6.23
CA GLU A 95 0.58 -6.95 -5.10
C GLU A 95 -0.76 -7.19 -4.42
N GLN A 96 -1.84 -7.30 -5.18
CA GLN A 96 -3.18 -7.60 -4.64
C GLN A 96 -3.22 -8.97 -3.96
N ALA A 97 -2.58 -9.99 -4.54
CA ALA A 97 -2.44 -11.31 -3.93
C ALA A 97 -1.60 -11.28 -2.64
N ARG A 98 -0.57 -10.43 -2.56
CA ARG A 98 0.20 -10.22 -1.31
C ARG A 98 -0.66 -9.60 -0.22
N VAL A 99 -1.47 -8.59 -0.55
CA VAL A 99 -2.40 -7.97 0.40
C VAL A 99 -3.46 -8.96 0.88
N GLN A 100 -4.04 -9.75 -0.02
CA GLN A 100 -4.98 -10.81 0.35
C GLN A 100 -4.36 -11.80 1.34
N LYS A 101 -3.12 -12.24 1.11
CA LYS A 101 -2.41 -13.13 2.04
C LYS A 101 -2.13 -12.47 3.40
N ARG A 102 -1.79 -11.18 3.42
CA ARG A 102 -1.60 -10.43 4.68
C ARG A 102 -2.91 -10.35 5.47
N MET A 103 -4.02 -10.04 4.81
CA MET A 103 -5.34 -10.05 5.43
C MET A 103 -5.70 -11.42 5.98
N GLN A 104 -5.44 -12.49 5.22
CA GLN A 104 -5.72 -13.85 5.66
C GLN A 104 -4.93 -14.22 6.92
N ARG A 105 -3.62 -13.91 6.96
CA ARG A 105 -2.78 -14.11 8.17
C ARG A 105 -3.32 -13.32 9.36
N PHE A 106 -3.73 -12.08 9.15
CA PHE A 106 -4.36 -11.26 10.18
C PHE A 106 -5.66 -11.91 10.69
N LEU A 107 -6.51 -12.45 9.81
CA LEU A 107 -7.73 -13.13 10.23
C LEU A 107 -7.46 -14.44 10.97
N ASP A 108 -6.42 -15.17 10.57
CA ASP A 108 -5.98 -16.41 11.22
C ASP A 108 -5.29 -16.16 12.58
N ASP A 109 -5.29 -14.89 13.04
CA ASP A 109 -4.61 -14.39 14.22
C ASP A 109 -3.14 -14.78 14.24
N VAL A 110 -2.51 -15.04 13.07
CA VAL A 110 -1.08 -15.34 12.92
C VAL A 110 -0.28 -14.14 13.42
N LYS A 111 0.04 -14.11 14.71
CA LYS A 111 1.03 -13.17 15.26
C LYS A 111 2.31 -13.36 14.46
N ASP A 112 2.68 -12.33 13.71
CA ASP A 112 4.09 -12.11 13.44
C ASP A 112 4.68 -11.79 14.83
N GLU A 113 5.47 -12.69 15.40
CA GLU A 113 6.15 -12.50 16.70
C GLU A 113 7.20 -11.37 16.69
N ASP A 114 7.21 -10.48 15.68
CA ASP A 114 8.20 -9.42 15.53
C ASP A 114 7.56 -8.12 15.02
N SER A 115 6.77 -7.44 15.84
CA SER A 115 6.43 -6.03 15.58
C SER A 115 6.18 -5.24 16.87
N LYS A 116 7.26 -4.92 17.57
CA LYS A 116 7.40 -3.62 18.23
C LYS A 116 8.15 -2.72 17.25
N ASP A 117 7.42 -2.03 16.39
CA ASP A 117 7.93 -0.85 15.69
C ASP A 117 6.75 0.13 15.56
N GLU A 118 6.58 0.93 16.61
CA GLU A 118 5.84 2.18 16.52
C GLU A 118 6.69 3.21 15.75
N MET A 119 6.06 3.77 14.71
CA MET A 119 6.22 5.13 14.19
C MET A 119 7.62 5.77 14.23
N ASN A 120 8.32 5.70 13.10
CA ASN A 120 9.09 6.83 12.60
C ASN A 120 8.45 7.33 11.31
N HIS A 121 7.64 8.39 11.42
CA HIS A 121 7.22 9.20 10.28
C HIS A 121 8.40 10.09 9.87
N PRO A 122 8.82 10.14 8.59
CA PRO A 122 9.72 11.18 8.15
C PRO A 122 8.93 12.48 8.02
N ASN A 123 9.15 13.40 8.96
CA ASN A 123 8.75 14.80 8.82
C ASN A 123 9.49 15.40 7.61
N SER A 124 8.75 15.66 6.54
CA SER A 124 9.13 16.68 5.57
C SER A 124 8.63 18.01 6.12
N SER A 125 9.51 18.75 6.81
CA SER A 125 9.30 20.17 7.09
C SER A 125 10.45 20.96 6.48
N MET A 126 10.04 21.85 5.61
CA MET A 126 10.81 22.80 4.83
C MET A 126 11.41 23.85 5.77
N ASN A 127 12.68 24.19 5.54
CA ASN A 127 13.36 25.32 6.16
C ASN A 127 12.64 26.63 5.81
N GLN A 128 12.33 27.44 6.83
CA GLN A 128 12.34 28.90 6.71
C GLN A 128 12.94 29.48 8.00
N ALA A 129 14.05 30.16 7.83
CA ALA A 129 14.70 30.96 8.85
C ALA A 129 14.04 32.34 8.89
N THR A 130 13.65 32.82 10.07
CA THR A 130 13.66 34.26 10.42
C THR A 130 13.78 34.45 11.93
N ASN A 131 14.89 35.07 12.29
CA ASN A 131 15.28 35.87 13.46
C ASN A 131 14.33 36.15 14.63
N ALA A 132 15.00 36.20 15.80
CA ALA A 132 14.94 37.22 16.87
C ALA A 132 14.26 36.85 18.21
N SER A 133 15.14 36.62 19.18
CA SER A 133 15.23 37.32 20.47
C SER A 133 14.46 36.81 21.70
N SER A 134 15.30 36.45 22.68
CA SER A 134 15.27 36.87 24.10
C SER A 134 14.65 35.95 25.17
N SER A 135 15.59 35.32 25.90
CA SER A 135 15.73 35.34 27.38
C SER A 135 14.68 34.63 28.25
N LYS A 136 15.09 33.59 29.01
CA LYS A 136 15.61 33.69 30.40
C LYS A 136 15.83 32.29 31.02
N LEU A 137 16.87 32.23 31.84
CA LEU A 137 17.33 31.16 32.76
C LEU A 137 16.24 30.63 33.72
N SER A 138 16.32 29.35 34.12
CA SER A 138 16.95 28.95 35.41
C SER A 138 16.91 27.43 35.76
N THR A 139 18.05 27.03 36.35
CA THR A 139 18.52 25.90 37.20
C THR A 139 17.47 25.34 38.21
N SER A 140 17.50 24.14 38.84
CA SER A 140 18.56 23.16 39.21
C SER A 140 17.97 21.87 39.88
N SER A 141 18.81 20.82 39.99
CA SER A 141 18.97 19.87 41.13
C SER A 141 18.09 18.60 41.32
N GLY A 142 18.63 17.45 40.90
CA GLY A 142 19.25 16.43 41.78
C GLY A 142 18.39 15.40 42.55
N LYS A 143 18.58 14.10 42.24
CA LYS A 143 18.79 12.98 43.19
C LYS A 143 19.17 11.66 42.48
N GLN A 144 20.30 11.05 42.87
CA GLN A 144 20.76 9.66 42.61
C GLN A 144 20.01 8.70 43.59
N SER A 145 19.85 7.36 43.47
CA SER A 145 20.62 6.18 42.96
C SER A 145 19.70 4.91 43.09
N PRO A 146 20.08 3.61 42.88
CA PRO A 146 21.08 2.92 42.03
C PRO A 146 20.45 1.66 41.29
N PRO A 147 21.15 0.55 40.93
CA PRO A 147 21.16 0.02 39.56
C PRO A 147 20.42 -1.33 39.37
N GLY A 148 19.80 -1.54 38.20
CA GLY A 148 19.13 -2.79 37.86
C GLY A 148 19.49 -3.24 36.45
N THR A 149 20.23 -4.34 36.38
CA THR A 149 20.74 -5.07 35.23
C THR A 149 19.78 -5.14 34.04
N CYS A 150 20.21 -4.65 32.87
CA CYS A 150 19.59 -4.93 31.57
C CYS A 150 20.66 -5.13 30.49
N GLU A 151 21.51 -6.12 30.68
CA GLU A 151 22.35 -6.64 29.60
C GLU A 151 21.55 -7.75 28.91
N ASN A 152 21.02 -7.48 27.71
CA ASN A 152 20.81 -8.45 26.61
C ASN A 152 19.86 -7.97 25.49
N LEU A 153 19.32 -6.74 25.54
CA LEU A 153 18.52 -6.15 24.45
C LEU A 153 19.29 -5.15 23.56
N CYS A 154 20.54 -4.79 23.90
CA CYS A 154 21.31 -3.75 23.20
C CYS A 154 22.14 -4.26 21.99
N LYS A 155 22.44 -5.57 21.97
CA LYS A 155 23.47 -6.13 21.06
C LYS A 155 23.07 -6.14 19.58
N ASP A 156 21.80 -6.40 19.27
CA ASP A 156 21.34 -6.52 17.88
C ASP A 156 21.24 -5.15 17.18
N GLY A 157 20.82 -4.10 17.90
CA GLY A 157 20.70 -2.74 17.35
C GLY A 157 22.05 -2.10 17.06
N GLU A 158 23.00 -2.23 17.99
CA GLU A 158 24.37 -1.75 17.82
C GLU A 158 25.06 -2.43 16.63
N PHE A 159 24.84 -3.74 16.44
CA PHE A 159 25.44 -4.49 15.33
C PHE A 159 24.86 -4.08 13.97
N LEU A 160 23.55 -3.81 13.88
CA LEU A 160 22.93 -3.32 12.63
C LEU A 160 23.47 -1.94 12.22
N CYS A 161 23.67 -1.04 13.19
CA CYS A 161 24.30 0.25 12.95
C CYS A 161 25.74 0.10 12.46
N TYR A 162 26.54 -0.75 13.13
CA TYR A 162 27.90 -1.07 12.69
C TYR A 162 27.95 -1.59 11.25
N LEU A 163 27.02 -2.48 10.88
CA LEU A 163 26.96 -3.04 9.54
C LEU A 163 26.57 -1.98 8.49
N ALA A 164 25.64 -1.07 8.84
CA ALA A 164 25.29 0.05 7.98
C ALA A 164 26.47 1.01 7.78
N ASP A 165 27.21 1.36 8.85
CA ASP A 165 28.38 2.24 8.78
C ASP A 165 29.51 1.63 7.93
N LYS A 166 29.69 0.31 8.00
CA LYS A 166 30.64 -0.43 7.15
C LYS A 166 30.23 -0.40 5.67
N ILE A 167 28.93 -0.53 5.37
CA ILE A 167 28.42 -0.39 4.00
C ILE A 167 28.59 1.05 3.51
N ASP A 168 28.27 2.06 4.33
CA ASP A 168 28.45 3.47 3.96
C ASP A 168 29.92 3.80 3.69
N SER A 169 30.85 3.21 4.46
CA SER A 169 32.29 3.33 4.23
C SER A 169 32.71 2.73 2.88
N ALA A 170 32.20 1.54 2.54
CA ALA A 170 32.46 0.91 1.24
C ALA A 170 31.85 1.71 0.07
N ILE A 171 30.66 2.29 0.25
CA ILE A 171 30.07 3.20 -0.74
C ILE A 171 31.02 4.38 -0.97
N ASN A 172 31.45 5.05 0.10
CA ASN A 172 32.36 6.19 -0.03
C ASN A 172 33.70 5.81 -0.70
N ALA A 173 34.23 4.63 -0.39
CA ALA A 173 35.45 4.11 -1.02
C ALA A 173 35.27 3.87 -2.53
N CYS A 174 34.20 3.18 -2.94
CA CYS A 174 33.94 2.92 -4.36
C CYS A 174 33.71 4.21 -5.16
N PHE A 175 32.99 5.19 -4.59
CA PHE A 175 32.79 6.50 -5.23
C PHE A 175 34.09 7.32 -5.26
N GLY A 176 34.91 7.27 -4.19
CA GLY A 176 36.21 7.92 -4.14
C GLY A 176 37.23 7.32 -5.12
N ALA A 177 37.14 6.02 -5.38
CA ALA A 177 37.97 5.31 -6.36
C ALA A 177 37.49 5.51 -7.83
N GLY A 178 36.41 6.25 -8.06
CA GLY A 178 35.86 6.49 -9.38
C GLY A 178 35.19 5.27 -10.02
N GLU A 179 34.81 4.27 -9.21
CA GLU A 179 34.16 3.05 -9.71
C GLU A 179 32.72 3.27 -10.19
N PHE A 180 32.10 4.37 -9.75
CA PHE A 180 30.75 4.78 -10.10
C PHE A 180 30.71 6.26 -10.51
N PRO A 181 29.78 6.65 -11.41
CA PRO A 181 29.56 8.06 -11.74
C PRO A 181 29.14 8.87 -10.51
N SER A 182 29.62 10.11 -10.40
CA SER A 182 29.30 11.01 -9.27
C SER A 182 27.80 11.22 -9.11
N VAL A 183 27.30 11.14 -7.87
CA VAL A 183 25.89 11.37 -7.51
C VAL A 183 25.81 12.51 -6.49
N PRO A 184 24.87 13.48 -6.62
CA PRO A 184 24.77 14.65 -5.73
C PRO A 184 24.46 14.31 -4.26
N GLN A 185 23.76 13.20 -4.03
CA GLN A 185 23.43 12.72 -2.69
C GLN A 185 23.43 11.19 -2.67
N LEU A 186 24.32 10.61 -1.88
CA LEU A 186 24.39 9.16 -1.68
C LEU A 186 23.30 8.70 -0.69
N PRO A 187 22.56 7.62 -1.00
CA PRO A 187 21.63 7.03 -0.05
C PRO A 187 22.41 6.40 1.11
N LYS A 188 21.86 6.47 2.33
CA LYS A 188 22.42 5.79 3.50
C LYS A 188 22.06 4.31 3.52
N ALA A 189 23.00 3.46 3.89
CA ALA A 189 22.78 2.05 4.03
C ALA A 189 21.75 1.73 5.12
N VAL A 190 20.89 0.77 4.81
CA VAL A 190 19.98 0.16 5.79
C VAL A 190 20.16 -1.35 5.74
N VAL A 191 20.35 -1.96 6.90
CA VAL A 191 20.56 -3.40 7.06
C VAL A 191 19.35 -4.00 7.78
N LYS A 192 18.91 -5.17 7.31
CA LYS A 192 17.80 -5.91 7.89
C LYS A 192 18.24 -7.30 8.30
N LYS A 193 17.74 -7.79 9.44
CA LYS A 193 17.88 -9.19 9.86
C LYS A 193 17.00 -10.08 8.98
N VAL A 194 17.55 -11.19 8.49
CA VAL A 194 16.87 -12.13 7.60
C VAL A 194 16.12 -13.15 8.44
N ASN A 195 14.79 -13.12 8.37
CA ASN A 195 13.94 -14.07 9.07
C ASN A 195 13.78 -15.41 8.30
N ARG A 196 13.37 -16.47 9.01
CA ARG A 196 13.25 -17.83 8.47
C ARG A 196 12.32 -17.95 7.25
N GLN A 197 11.37 -17.04 7.08
CA GLN A 197 10.46 -17.01 5.91
C GLN A 197 11.11 -16.44 4.64
N MET A 198 12.12 -15.56 4.76
CA MET A 198 12.87 -15.01 3.63
C MET A 198 13.84 -16.04 3.02
N LYS A 199 14.33 -16.98 3.84
CA LYS A 199 15.25 -18.07 3.43
C LYS A 199 14.67 -18.92 2.29
N ASN A 200 13.38 -19.25 2.36
CA ASN A 200 12.70 -20.06 1.34
C ASN A 200 12.56 -19.38 -0.04
N LYS A 201 12.73 -18.05 -0.14
CA LYS A 201 12.65 -17.30 -1.41
C LYS A 201 13.99 -17.06 -2.07
N ILE A 202 15.09 -17.21 -1.33
CA ILE A 202 16.43 -16.82 -1.79
C ILE A 202 17.25 -18.04 -2.25
N MET A 203 16.78 -19.28 -2.05
CA MET A 203 17.51 -20.51 -2.41
C MET A 203 18.92 -20.58 -1.77
N GLU A 204 19.11 -19.95 -0.61
CA GLU A 204 20.41 -19.88 0.07
C GLU A 204 20.34 -20.44 1.50
N THR A 205 21.49 -20.89 2.00
CA THR A 205 21.71 -21.76 3.16
C THR A 205 21.21 -21.19 4.49
N ASP A 206 21.13 -22.04 5.52
CA ASP A 206 20.65 -21.69 6.87
C ASP A 206 21.47 -20.59 7.57
N ASP A 207 22.61 -20.19 7.02
CA ASP A 207 23.56 -19.27 7.64
C ASP A 207 23.35 -17.79 7.26
N LEU A 208 22.41 -17.44 6.37
CA LEU A 208 22.12 -16.04 6.02
C LEU A 208 21.41 -15.31 7.18
N LEU A 209 22.06 -14.27 7.73
CA LEU A 209 21.58 -13.54 8.91
C LEU A 209 21.17 -12.09 8.64
N TYR A 210 21.86 -11.38 7.74
CA TYR A 210 21.57 -9.98 7.43
C TYR A 210 21.60 -9.69 5.93
N THR A 211 20.86 -8.70 5.48
CA THR A 211 20.84 -8.26 4.07
C THR A 211 20.66 -6.75 3.94
N SER A 212 21.23 -6.17 2.89
CA SER A 212 20.99 -4.80 2.46
C SER A 212 20.63 -4.73 0.98
N SER A 213 19.66 -3.87 0.65
CA SER A 213 19.21 -3.62 -0.73
C SER A 213 19.69 -2.26 -1.26
N ILE A 214 20.78 -1.72 -0.69
CA ILE A 214 21.28 -0.36 -0.98
C ILE A 214 21.66 -0.18 -2.46
N SER A 215 22.13 -1.23 -3.12
CA SER A 215 22.55 -1.21 -4.52
C SER A 215 21.44 -0.79 -5.49
N PHE A 216 20.18 -1.08 -5.17
CA PHE A 216 19.04 -0.60 -5.95
C PHE A 216 18.84 0.91 -5.84
N GLN A 217 19.04 1.47 -4.64
CA GLN A 217 18.91 2.91 -4.39
C GLN A 217 20.03 3.68 -5.09
N ILE A 218 21.26 3.16 -5.03
CA ILE A 218 22.41 3.73 -5.72
C ILE A 218 22.20 3.70 -7.25
N SER A 219 21.79 2.56 -7.82
CA SER A 219 21.50 2.45 -9.26
C SER A 219 20.39 3.42 -9.70
N ALA A 220 19.38 3.64 -8.86
CA ALA A 220 18.33 4.62 -9.15
C ALA A 220 18.85 6.07 -9.07
N ALA A 221 19.77 6.37 -8.14
CA ALA A 221 20.38 7.69 -8.01
C ALA A 221 21.29 8.03 -9.19
N ILE A 222 22.10 7.08 -9.66
CA ILE A 222 22.95 7.21 -10.87
C ILE A 222 22.07 7.44 -12.12
N ARG A 223 20.99 6.68 -12.28
CA ARG A 223 20.08 6.86 -13.42
C ARG A 223 19.37 8.22 -13.43
N LYS A 224 19.14 8.81 -12.26
CA LYS A 224 18.54 10.14 -12.14
C LYS A 224 19.52 11.27 -12.49
N SER A 225 20.82 11.12 -12.23
CA SER A 225 21.80 12.14 -12.61
C SER A 225 21.96 12.23 -14.13
N TRP A 226 21.90 11.10 -14.85
CA TRP A 226 21.94 11.10 -16.32
C TRP A 226 20.74 11.78 -16.98
N GLN A 227 19.56 11.78 -16.35
CA GLN A 227 18.37 12.47 -16.89
C GLN A 227 18.41 13.99 -16.72
N MET A 228 19.31 14.52 -15.88
CA MET A 228 19.46 15.96 -15.67
C MET A 228 20.43 16.61 -16.67
N ASP A 229 21.34 15.82 -17.26
CA ASP A 229 22.32 16.29 -18.24
C ASP A 229 21.76 16.34 -19.68
N GLU A 230 20.71 15.59 -20.00
CA GLU A 230 20.03 15.67 -21.31
C GLU A 230 18.78 16.58 -21.27
N LYS A 231 18.98 17.88 -21.53
CA LYS A 231 17.90 18.76 -22.02
C LYS A 231 17.76 18.59 -23.55
N PRO A 232 16.53 18.46 -24.10
CA PRO A 232 16.35 18.31 -25.54
C PRO A 232 16.44 19.67 -26.24
N ALA A 233 17.54 19.90 -26.95
CA ALA A 233 17.59 20.91 -28.00
C ALA A 233 16.86 20.36 -29.24
N LYS A 234 15.90 21.14 -29.75
CA LYS A 234 15.11 20.80 -30.93
C LYS A 234 15.93 20.84 -32.22
N LEU A 235 15.56 19.92 -33.12
CA LEU A 235 15.58 19.97 -34.60
C LEU A 235 16.83 19.45 -35.32
N GLY A 236 16.64 18.41 -36.14
CA GLY A 236 17.50 18.11 -37.29
C GLY A 236 17.82 16.63 -37.49
N SER A 237 17.24 16.05 -38.55
CA SER A 237 17.47 14.70 -39.09
C SER A 237 18.92 14.32 -39.34
N SER A 238 19.30 13.06 -39.10
CA SER A 238 19.75 12.08 -40.12
C SER A 238 20.56 10.93 -39.48
N LEU A 239 20.48 9.77 -40.14
CA LEU A 239 21.13 8.50 -39.80
C LEU A 239 22.65 8.63 -39.73
N GLN A 240 23.26 8.10 -38.67
CA GLN A 240 24.55 7.41 -38.74
C GLN A 240 24.77 6.51 -37.51
N GLU A 241 24.78 5.21 -37.76
CA GLU A 241 25.50 4.24 -36.94
C GLU A 241 27.00 4.52 -37.08
N ASN A 242 27.69 4.77 -35.96
CA ASN A 242 28.93 4.08 -35.59
C ASN A 242 29.52 4.61 -34.27
N GLN A 243 29.77 3.66 -33.36
CA GLN A 243 30.85 3.60 -32.38
C GLN A 243 31.10 4.81 -31.46
N SER A 244 30.59 4.73 -30.23
CA SER A 244 31.20 5.39 -29.06
C SER A 244 31.12 4.49 -27.82
N GLU A 245 32.28 3.95 -27.45
CA GLU A 245 32.80 3.72 -26.09
C GLU A 245 31.82 3.40 -24.93
N LYS A 246 31.96 2.17 -24.42
CA LYS A 246 31.56 1.63 -23.10
C LYS A 246 31.01 2.66 -22.09
N SER A 247 29.71 2.98 -22.16
CA SER A 247 28.96 3.37 -20.96
C SER A 247 28.62 2.08 -20.22
N SER A 248 29.34 1.76 -19.14
CA SER A 248 28.99 0.63 -18.28
C SER A 248 27.59 0.85 -17.71
N ASP A 249 26.63 0.02 -18.11
CA ASP A 249 25.31 -0.01 -17.50
C ASP A 249 25.47 -0.44 -16.02
N VAL A 250 25.40 0.53 -15.11
CA VAL A 250 25.62 0.32 -13.68
C VAL A 250 24.36 -0.30 -13.05
N SER A 251 24.18 -1.59 -13.31
CA SER A 251 23.07 -2.37 -12.74
C SER A 251 23.22 -2.57 -11.23
N PRO A 252 22.12 -2.76 -10.47
CA PRO A 252 22.19 -3.04 -9.03
C PRO A 252 23.08 -4.24 -8.68
N LYS A 253 23.18 -5.22 -9.59
CA LYS A 253 24.02 -6.41 -9.41
C LYS A 253 25.51 -6.04 -9.37
N VAL A 254 25.97 -5.27 -10.35
CA VAL A 254 27.37 -4.80 -10.44
C VAL A 254 27.73 -3.93 -9.24
N ILE A 255 26.79 -3.07 -8.79
CA ILE A 255 27.01 -2.25 -7.58
C ILE A 255 27.16 -3.13 -6.34
N ALA A 256 26.30 -4.14 -6.17
CA ALA A 256 26.41 -5.04 -5.03
C ALA A 256 27.73 -5.81 -5.02
N GLU A 257 28.21 -6.27 -6.18
CA GLU A 257 29.49 -6.98 -6.34
C GLU A 257 30.67 -6.10 -5.92
N LYS A 258 30.77 -4.88 -6.47
CA LYS A 258 31.81 -3.91 -6.11
C LYS A 258 31.81 -3.51 -4.63
N LEU A 259 30.63 -3.33 -4.05
CA LEU A 259 30.52 -3.05 -2.62
C LEU A 259 30.98 -4.24 -1.76
N ALA A 260 30.66 -5.47 -2.16
CA ALA A 260 31.15 -6.66 -1.47
C ALA A 260 32.69 -6.76 -1.54
N GLU A 261 33.27 -6.54 -2.72
CA GLU A 261 34.74 -6.53 -2.92
C GLU A 261 35.43 -5.45 -2.08
N SER A 262 34.89 -4.23 -2.06
CA SER A 262 35.43 -3.14 -1.25
C SER A 262 35.37 -3.45 0.25
N MET A 263 34.29 -4.09 0.71
CA MET A 263 34.16 -4.49 2.12
C MET A 263 35.12 -5.62 2.49
N GLU A 264 35.43 -6.54 1.58
CA GLU A 264 36.45 -7.57 1.80
C GLU A 264 37.85 -6.96 1.88
N GLN A 265 38.15 -5.95 1.07
CA GLN A 265 39.42 -5.22 1.11
C GLN A 265 39.60 -4.41 2.41
N ASP A 266 38.52 -3.91 3.01
CA ASP A 266 38.51 -3.19 4.30
C ASP A 266 38.42 -4.12 5.54
N GLY A 267 38.95 -5.34 5.41
CA GLY A 267 39.05 -6.32 6.49
C GLY A 267 37.77 -7.09 6.81
N GLY A 268 36.73 -6.96 5.97
CA GLY A 268 35.47 -7.69 6.11
C GLY A 268 34.67 -7.33 7.35
N VAL A 269 33.68 -8.18 7.65
CA VAL A 269 32.87 -8.10 8.88
C VAL A 269 33.26 -9.29 9.77
N PRO A 270 33.78 -9.07 10.99
CA PRO A 270 34.18 -10.17 11.87
C PRO A 270 33.03 -11.15 12.14
N GLY A 271 33.25 -12.44 11.87
CA GLY A 271 32.23 -13.48 12.08
C GLY A 271 31.19 -13.61 10.97
N PHE A 272 31.34 -12.85 9.88
CA PHE A 272 30.42 -12.89 8.75
C PHE A 272 31.14 -12.96 7.39
N LEU A 273 30.57 -13.73 6.48
CA LEU A 273 30.92 -13.72 5.06
C LEU A 273 29.98 -12.78 4.33
N THR A 274 30.51 -11.77 3.66
CA THR A 274 29.75 -10.84 2.82
C THR A 274 29.67 -11.38 1.40
N LYS A 275 28.49 -11.36 0.77
CA LYS A 275 28.34 -11.78 -0.63
C LYS A 275 27.29 -10.95 -1.35
N ALA A 276 27.56 -10.63 -2.61
CA ALA A 276 26.59 -10.02 -3.51
C ALA A 276 25.70 -11.08 -4.18
N CYS A 277 24.39 -10.96 -4.03
CA CYS A 277 23.42 -11.85 -4.66
C CYS A 277 22.26 -11.05 -5.26
N ASN A 278 22.13 -11.03 -6.59
CA ASN A 278 21.02 -10.38 -7.32
C ASN A 278 20.76 -8.93 -6.87
N GLY A 279 21.81 -8.13 -6.72
CA GLY A 279 21.73 -6.74 -6.29
C GLY A 279 21.49 -6.52 -4.79
N HIS A 280 21.54 -7.58 -3.99
CA HIS A 280 21.54 -7.52 -2.53
C HIS A 280 22.93 -7.81 -1.99
N LEU A 281 23.25 -7.19 -0.86
CA LEU A 281 24.44 -7.47 -0.09
C LEU A 281 24.04 -8.32 1.12
N ASN A 282 24.49 -9.57 1.15
CA ASN A 282 24.08 -10.59 2.10
C ASN A 282 25.23 -10.94 3.06
N PHE A 283 24.92 -11.15 4.34
CA PHE A 283 25.88 -11.47 5.39
C PHE A 283 25.56 -12.82 6.03
N TYR A 284 26.45 -13.79 5.84
CA TYR A 284 26.32 -15.15 6.33
C TYR A 284 27.16 -15.37 7.56
N SER A 285 26.66 -16.13 8.53
CA SER A 285 27.40 -16.48 9.73
C SER A 285 28.55 -17.44 9.40
N THR A 286 29.78 -17.15 9.85
CA THR A 286 30.93 -18.03 9.59
C THR A 286 31.08 -19.17 10.61
N VAL A 287 30.25 -19.21 11.66
CA VAL A 287 30.39 -20.13 12.81
C VAL A 287 30.12 -21.60 12.50
N ASN A 288 29.68 -21.94 11.28
CA ASN A 288 29.44 -23.33 10.87
C ASN A 288 30.53 -23.92 9.95
N THR A 289 31.66 -23.22 9.73
CA THR A 289 32.75 -23.73 8.86
C THR A 289 33.92 -24.29 9.66
N THR A 290 33.64 -25.21 10.57
CA THR A 290 34.62 -26.14 11.17
C THR A 290 34.01 -27.55 11.26
N SER A 291 33.51 -28.07 10.14
CA SER A 291 33.25 -29.50 9.99
C SER A 291 33.05 -29.92 8.53
N LYS A 292 33.98 -29.56 7.64
CA LYS A 292 34.13 -30.26 6.34
C LYS A 292 35.60 -30.41 5.96
N LEU A 293 36.17 -31.54 6.35
CA LEU A 293 37.30 -32.18 5.65
C LEU A 293 36.74 -33.49 5.06
N VAL A 294 37.07 -33.74 3.79
CA VAL A 294 36.81 -34.94 2.96
C VAL A 294 38.18 -35.67 2.89
N PRO A 295 38.37 -37.02 2.69
CA PRO A 295 37.67 -37.86 1.71
C PRO A 295 37.43 -39.37 2.00
N GLU A 296 36.55 -39.93 1.15
CA GLU A 296 36.48 -41.28 0.54
C GLU A 296 36.48 -42.60 1.37
N ASP A 297 35.39 -43.35 1.12
CA ASP A 297 35.32 -44.75 0.66
C ASP A 297 35.15 -45.98 1.58
N ILE A 298 34.18 -46.80 1.14
CA ILE A 298 34.06 -48.28 1.16
C ILE A 298 33.22 -49.00 2.26
N HIS A 299 32.17 -49.66 1.72
CA HIS A 299 31.47 -50.90 2.09
C HIS A 299 30.39 -50.93 3.19
N THR A 300 29.10 -51.03 2.87
CA THR A 300 28.25 -52.19 2.45
C THR A 300 27.72 -53.04 3.62
N GLN A 301 26.40 -53.25 3.58
CA GLN A 301 25.62 -54.40 4.07
C GLN A 301 24.90 -54.32 5.43
N THR A 302 23.57 -54.55 5.32
CA THR A 302 22.70 -55.38 6.18
C THR A 302 22.43 -54.87 7.59
N SER A 303 21.25 -54.99 8.19
CA SER A 303 20.01 -55.70 7.86
C SER A 303 18.91 -55.09 8.75
N LYS A 304 17.71 -54.95 8.18
CA LYS A 304 16.50 -54.57 8.92
C LYS A 304 16.02 -55.76 9.75
N GLY A 305 15.84 -55.55 11.05
CA GLY A 305 15.14 -56.48 11.93
C GLY A 305 14.31 -55.71 12.97
N GLY A 306 13.04 -56.11 13.11
CA GLY A 306 12.37 -56.12 14.41
C GLY A 306 11.62 -54.86 14.85
N CYS A 307 10.33 -54.82 14.50
CA CYS A 307 9.29 -54.07 15.18
C CYS A 307 9.11 -54.52 16.65
N SER A 308 9.01 -53.59 17.61
CA SER A 308 7.83 -53.46 18.49
C SER A 308 8.01 -52.49 19.67
N LYS A 309 7.13 -51.48 19.66
CA LYS A 309 6.34 -50.95 20.78
C LYS A 309 6.97 -50.92 22.18
N ARG A 310 7.31 -49.71 22.62
CA ARG A 310 6.89 -49.24 23.96
C ARG A 310 6.27 -47.86 23.88
N SER A 311 5.03 -47.83 24.32
CA SER A 311 4.20 -46.68 24.63
C SER A 311 4.95 -45.69 25.52
N PHE A 312 4.91 -44.40 25.14
CA PHE A 312 4.88 -43.35 26.14
C PHE A 312 3.71 -42.40 25.84
N SER A 313 2.97 -42.19 26.91
CA SER A 313 1.71 -41.49 27.07
C SER A 313 1.65 -40.14 26.38
N SER A 314 0.50 -39.92 25.75
CA SER A 314 -0.08 -38.65 25.36
C SER A 314 0.32 -37.49 26.28
N ILE A 315 1.27 -36.69 25.82
CA ILE A 315 1.33 -35.30 26.24
C ILE A 315 0.12 -34.65 25.58
N ASN A 316 -0.88 -34.31 26.40
CA ASN A 316 -1.93 -33.37 26.07
C ASN A 316 -1.26 -32.10 25.55
N THR A 317 -1.14 -31.99 24.23
CA THR A 317 -0.99 -30.69 23.59
C THR A 317 -2.38 -30.10 23.67
N ASP A 318 -2.62 -29.43 24.79
CA ASP A 318 -3.72 -28.49 24.95
C ASP A 318 -3.52 -27.45 23.85
N SER A 319 -4.12 -27.72 22.69
CA SER A 319 -4.13 -26.79 21.59
C SER A 319 -4.91 -25.61 22.15
N LEU A 320 -4.21 -24.54 22.54
CA LEU A 320 -4.80 -23.22 22.62
C LEU A 320 -5.35 -22.97 21.22
N THR A 321 -6.62 -23.30 21.00
CA THR A 321 -7.32 -23.08 19.73
C THR A 321 -7.40 -21.58 19.58
N ARG A 322 -6.36 -21.00 18.96
CA ARG A 322 -6.26 -19.57 18.80
C ARG A 322 -7.46 -19.14 17.98
N LYS A 323 -8.31 -18.30 18.57
CA LYS A 323 -9.62 -17.98 18.01
C LYS A 323 -9.40 -17.16 16.73
N ARG A 324 -9.63 -17.80 15.58
CA ARG A 324 -9.62 -17.15 14.27
C ARG A 324 -10.57 -15.95 14.32
N ARG A 325 -10.09 -14.78 13.89
CA ARG A 325 -10.91 -13.57 13.78
C ARG A 325 -11.97 -13.78 12.71
N LYS A 326 -13.20 -13.37 12.99
CA LYS A 326 -14.31 -13.49 12.05
C LYS A 326 -14.44 -12.20 11.25
N LEU A 327 -14.16 -12.25 9.95
CA LEU A 327 -14.54 -11.20 9.00
C LEU A 327 -16.00 -11.40 8.57
N GLU A 328 -16.81 -10.35 8.69
CA GLU A 328 -18.20 -10.32 8.24
C GLU A 328 -18.42 -9.09 7.37
N ILE A 329 -19.10 -9.29 6.22
CA ILE A 329 -19.47 -8.20 5.31
C ILE A 329 -20.99 -8.15 5.29
N ARG A 330 -21.55 -6.99 5.60
CA ARG A 330 -23.01 -6.75 5.61
C ARG A 330 -23.36 -5.68 4.59
N MET A 331 -24.47 -5.88 3.89
CA MET A 331 -25.05 -4.85 3.02
C MET A 331 -26.28 -4.28 3.70
N LYS A 332 -26.28 -2.98 3.97
CA LYS A 332 -27.40 -2.26 4.61
C LYS A 332 -27.88 -1.16 3.67
N ALA A 333 -29.21 -1.03 3.50
CA ALA A 333 -29.76 0.09 2.74
C ALA A 333 -29.30 1.43 3.35
N SER A 334 -28.99 2.40 2.48
CA SER A 334 -28.46 3.70 2.90
C SER A 334 -29.39 4.35 3.94
N SER A 335 -28.86 4.51 5.15
CA SER A 335 -29.57 5.08 6.29
C SER A 335 -28.54 5.60 7.28
N PHE A 336 -28.92 6.59 8.08
CA PHE A 336 -28.02 7.11 9.10
C PHE A 336 -27.74 6.03 10.15
N ASP A 337 -26.46 5.87 10.47
CA ASP A 337 -25.99 4.96 11.50
C ASP A 337 -24.95 5.68 12.38
N PRO A 338 -25.19 5.85 13.68
CA PRO A 338 -24.27 6.55 14.57
C PRO A 338 -22.88 5.92 14.65
N GLU A 339 -22.77 4.58 14.55
CA GLU A 339 -21.48 3.89 14.60
C GLU A 339 -20.65 4.18 13.34
N GLU A 340 -21.31 4.18 12.17
CA GLU A 340 -20.68 4.55 10.92
C GLU A 340 -20.27 6.02 10.89
N PHE A 341 -21.12 6.92 11.39
CA PHE A 341 -20.77 8.34 11.48
C PHE A 341 -19.57 8.57 12.41
N ALA A 342 -19.51 7.88 13.54
CA ALA A 342 -18.35 7.96 14.43
C ALA A 342 -17.05 7.49 13.75
N LEU A 343 -17.12 6.45 12.92
CA LEU A 343 -15.99 5.99 12.11
C LEU A 343 -15.62 7.03 11.03
N TYR A 344 -16.60 7.56 10.29
CA TYR A 344 -16.42 8.59 9.28
C TYR A 344 -15.77 9.85 9.85
N ARG A 345 -16.25 10.33 11.00
CA ARG A 345 -15.68 11.50 11.69
C ARG A 345 -14.21 11.30 12.04
N LYS A 346 -13.86 10.15 12.63
CA LYS A 346 -12.46 9.81 12.92
C LYS A 346 -11.62 9.74 11.65
N TYR A 347 -12.18 9.21 10.57
CA TYR A 347 -11.52 9.12 9.27
C TYR A 347 -11.26 10.50 8.66
N GLN A 348 -12.26 11.38 8.58
CA GLN A 348 -12.11 12.74 8.05
C GLN A 348 -11.06 13.56 8.81
N ILE A 349 -11.12 13.57 10.15
CA ILE A 349 -10.16 14.30 10.98
C ILE A 349 -8.72 13.82 10.75
N ARG A 350 -8.51 12.51 10.60
CA ARG A 350 -7.16 11.93 10.49
C ARG A 350 -6.58 11.89 9.08
N VAL A 351 -7.42 11.62 8.08
CA VAL A 351 -6.99 11.42 6.69
C VAL A 351 -7.11 12.70 5.87
N HIS A 352 -8.10 13.54 6.17
CA HIS A 352 -8.37 14.79 5.45
C HIS A 352 -8.03 16.05 6.24
N ASN A 353 -7.69 15.92 7.54
CA ASN A 353 -7.41 17.04 8.44
C ASN A 353 -8.60 18.00 8.59
N ASP A 354 -9.82 17.48 8.44
CA ASP A 354 -11.04 18.27 8.60
C ASP A 354 -11.27 18.61 10.09
N GLU A 355 -11.42 19.89 10.40
CA GLU A 355 -11.63 20.36 11.78
C GLU A 355 -13.09 20.16 12.24
N ILE A 356 -14.05 20.32 11.32
CA ILE A 356 -15.49 20.28 11.62
C ILE A 356 -16.15 19.24 10.72
N VAL A 357 -16.54 18.12 11.31
CA VAL A 357 -17.30 17.06 10.63
C VAL A 357 -18.67 16.97 11.28
N THR A 358 -19.70 17.44 10.58
CA THR A 358 -21.07 17.45 11.09
C THR A 358 -21.85 16.24 10.60
N GLU A 359 -22.87 15.87 11.37
CA GLU A 359 -23.81 14.81 10.98
C GLU A 359 -24.54 15.19 9.69
N ASN A 360 -25.01 16.43 9.57
CA ASN A 360 -25.72 16.91 8.38
C ASN A 360 -24.86 16.83 7.11
N SER A 361 -23.55 17.12 7.18
CA SER A 361 -22.70 16.99 6.00
C SER A 361 -22.48 15.52 5.63
N TYR A 362 -22.32 14.63 6.61
CA TYR A 362 -22.27 13.18 6.40
C TYR A 362 -23.57 12.65 5.78
N ILE A 363 -24.73 13.05 6.31
CA ILE A 363 -26.05 12.64 5.80
C ILE A 363 -26.19 13.08 4.34
N ARG A 364 -26.03 14.36 4.06
CA ARG A 364 -26.17 14.90 2.69
C ARG A 364 -25.19 14.26 1.72
N PHE A 365 -23.98 13.94 2.17
CA PHE A 365 -22.93 13.41 1.31
C PHE A 365 -23.09 11.91 1.07
N LEU A 366 -23.25 11.11 2.12
CA LEU A 366 -23.12 9.65 2.07
C LEU A 366 -24.42 8.90 2.31
N VAL A 367 -25.36 9.44 3.08
CA VAL A 367 -26.63 8.77 3.42
C VAL A 367 -27.72 9.10 2.39
N ASP A 368 -27.94 10.39 2.13
CA ASP A 368 -28.98 10.85 1.23
C ASP A 368 -28.74 10.31 -0.18
N THR A 369 -29.80 9.77 -0.76
CA THR A 369 -29.77 9.22 -2.11
C THR A 369 -31.02 9.58 -2.88
N PRO A 370 -30.87 10.00 -4.16
CA PRO A 370 -32.02 10.19 -5.03
C PRO A 370 -32.49 8.87 -5.64
N ILE A 371 -31.70 7.78 -5.51
CA ILE A 371 -31.97 6.52 -6.20
C ILE A 371 -33.12 5.80 -5.48
N ILE A 372 -34.19 5.56 -6.22
CA ILE A 372 -35.36 4.84 -5.72
C ILE A 372 -34.95 3.39 -5.46
N PHE A 373 -35.14 2.94 -4.22
CA PHE A 373 -34.87 1.57 -3.83
C PHE A 373 -35.85 0.60 -4.51
N VAL A 374 -35.32 -0.45 -5.14
CA VAL A 374 -36.10 -1.54 -5.73
C VAL A 374 -35.80 -2.81 -4.94
N PRO A 375 -36.77 -3.36 -4.18
CA PRO A 375 -36.56 -4.58 -3.41
C PRO A 375 -36.35 -5.79 -4.32
N PRO A 376 -35.68 -6.85 -3.84
CA PRO A 376 -35.62 -8.12 -4.56
C PRO A 376 -37.04 -8.65 -4.79
N SER A 377 -37.28 -9.17 -5.99
CA SER A 377 -38.55 -9.81 -6.36
C SER A 377 -38.29 -11.28 -6.64
N SER A 378 -39.10 -12.18 -6.08
CA SER A 378 -39.01 -13.62 -6.33
C SER A 378 -39.33 -14.01 -7.78
N LEU A 379 -39.85 -13.08 -8.58
CA LEU A 379 -40.22 -13.26 -9.98
C LEU A 379 -39.22 -12.65 -10.97
N ASP A 380 -38.23 -11.88 -10.48
CA ASP A 380 -37.29 -11.13 -11.33
C ASP A 380 -35.84 -11.33 -10.84
N ASP A 381 -35.15 -12.28 -11.48
CA ASP A 381 -33.74 -12.60 -11.22
C ASP A 381 -32.77 -11.48 -11.62
N THR A 382 -33.25 -10.38 -12.23
CA THR A 382 -32.40 -9.23 -12.58
C THR A 382 -32.08 -8.34 -11.38
N VAL A 383 -32.81 -8.48 -10.27
CA VAL A 383 -32.58 -7.72 -9.04
C VAL A 383 -31.82 -8.58 -8.03
N PRO A 384 -30.64 -8.16 -7.54
CA PRO A 384 -29.88 -8.95 -6.59
C PRO A 384 -30.60 -9.06 -5.24
N PRO A 385 -30.21 -10.01 -4.36
CA PRO A 385 -30.87 -10.21 -3.07
C PRO A 385 -30.89 -8.98 -2.15
N CYS A 386 -29.97 -8.02 -2.32
CA CYS A 386 -29.97 -6.76 -1.59
C CYS A 386 -30.94 -5.70 -2.16
N GLY A 387 -31.45 -5.89 -3.38
CA GLY A 387 -32.18 -4.87 -4.13
C GLY A 387 -31.27 -3.95 -4.96
N LEU A 388 -31.89 -3.07 -5.75
CA LEU A 388 -31.21 -1.94 -6.41
C LEU A 388 -31.37 -0.68 -5.57
N GLY A 389 -30.35 0.19 -5.58
CA GLY A 389 -30.35 1.42 -4.78
C GLY A 389 -28.99 1.76 -4.21
N SER A 390 -28.97 2.59 -3.18
CA SER A 390 -27.75 2.94 -2.43
C SER A 390 -27.65 2.16 -1.14
N PHE A 391 -26.43 1.73 -0.82
CA PHE A 391 -26.15 0.88 0.33
C PHE A 391 -24.84 1.26 1.01
N HIS A 392 -24.78 0.94 2.29
CA HIS A 392 -23.56 0.91 3.08
C HIS A 392 -23.11 -0.55 3.22
N GLN A 393 -21.97 -0.87 2.62
CA GLN A 393 -21.28 -2.15 2.76
C GLN A 393 -20.37 -2.08 3.98
N GLN A 394 -20.83 -2.63 5.09
CA GLN A 394 -20.11 -2.66 6.36
C GLN A 394 -19.14 -3.85 6.39
N TYR A 395 -17.92 -3.60 6.85
CA TYR A 395 -16.90 -4.61 7.10
C TYR A 395 -16.67 -4.69 8.60
N LEU A 396 -16.91 -5.86 9.19
CA LEU A 396 -16.78 -6.10 10.62
C LEU A 396 -15.73 -7.18 10.90
N ILE A 397 -14.91 -6.98 11.91
CA ILE A 397 -13.95 -7.97 12.40
C ILE A 397 -14.25 -8.24 13.87
N ASP A 398 -14.56 -9.50 14.19
CA ASP A 398 -15.02 -9.92 15.52
C ASP A 398 -16.19 -9.07 16.04
N GLY A 399 -17.10 -8.73 15.13
CA GLY A 399 -18.28 -7.91 15.41
C GLY A 399 -18.02 -6.40 15.53
N LYS A 400 -16.77 -5.93 15.38
CA LYS A 400 -16.44 -4.49 15.41
C LYS A 400 -16.40 -3.92 14.00
N LEU A 401 -17.08 -2.80 13.76
CA LEU A 401 -17.04 -2.10 12.49
C LEU A 401 -15.63 -1.55 12.21
N VAL A 402 -15.05 -1.94 11.08
CA VAL A 402 -13.69 -1.51 10.68
C VAL A 402 -13.68 -0.69 9.39
N ALA A 403 -14.63 -0.89 8.48
CA ALA A 403 -14.75 -0.07 7.27
C ALA A 403 -16.19 -0.03 6.79
N VAL A 404 -16.51 1.00 6.01
CA VAL A 404 -17.79 1.15 5.32
C VAL A 404 -17.52 1.64 3.90
N GLY A 405 -17.97 0.84 2.92
CA GLY A 405 -18.06 1.25 1.53
C GLY A 405 -19.46 1.80 1.23
N VAL A 406 -19.54 3.00 0.67
CA VAL A 406 -20.79 3.58 0.18
C VAL A 406 -20.90 3.25 -1.30
N VAL A 407 -21.91 2.46 -1.66
CA VAL A 407 -22.06 1.86 -3.00
C VAL A 407 -23.45 2.06 -3.55
N ASP A 408 -23.57 2.12 -4.88
CA ASP A 408 -24.83 1.97 -5.59
C ASP A 408 -24.86 0.64 -6.34
N ILE A 409 -25.93 -0.12 -6.13
CA ILE A 409 -26.21 -1.34 -6.86
C ILE A 409 -27.19 -0.99 -7.98
N LEU A 410 -26.70 -1.06 -9.21
CA LEU A 410 -27.43 -0.70 -10.42
C LEU A 410 -27.60 -1.95 -11.30
N PRO A 411 -28.53 -1.94 -12.28
CA PRO A 411 -28.82 -3.10 -13.11
C PRO A 411 -27.61 -3.72 -13.81
N ARG A 412 -26.57 -2.93 -14.14
CA ARG A 412 -25.40 -3.40 -14.91
C ARG A 412 -24.06 -3.13 -14.24
N CYS A 413 -24.02 -2.53 -13.04
CA CYS A 413 -22.79 -2.35 -12.29
C CYS A 413 -23.01 -2.02 -10.81
N LEU A 414 -21.95 -2.24 -10.03
CA LEU A 414 -21.75 -1.60 -8.73
C LEU A 414 -20.97 -0.31 -8.94
N SER A 415 -21.49 0.81 -8.45
CA SER A 415 -20.77 2.09 -8.37
C SER A 415 -20.20 2.26 -6.97
N SER A 416 -18.88 2.44 -6.85
CA SER A 416 -18.22 2.73 -5.57
C SER A 416 -18.08 4.23 -5.39
N LYS A 417 -18.81 4.82 -4.45
CA LYS A 417 -18.86 6.27 -4.21
C LYS A 417 -17.82 6.73 -3.21
N TYR A 418 -17.69 6.02 -2.08
CA TYR A 418 -16.78 6.41 -1.01
C TYR A 418 -16.39 5.20 -0.16
N LEU A 419 -15.21 5.23 0.45
CA LEU A 419 -14.76 4.21 1.40
C LEU A 419 -14.10 4.93 2.57
N PHE A 420 -14.54 4.64 3.78
CA PHE A 420 -13.91 5.13 5.00
C PHE A 420 -13.68 3.97 5.96
N TRP A 421 -12.60 4.04 6.73
CA TRP A 421 -12.09 2.90 7.48
C TRP A 421 -11.33 3.31 8.74
N THR A 422 -11.09 2.34 9.62
CA THR A 422 -10.29 2.50 10.83
C THR A 422 -8.80 2.28 10.55
N LEU A 423 -7.92 3.00 11.26
CA LEU A 423 -6.46 2.86 11.10
C LEU A 423 -5.92 1.44 11.34
N MET A 424 -6.63 0.59 12.09
CA MET A 424 -6.23 -0.82 12.21
C MET A 424 -6.09 -1.47 10.83
N LEU A 425 -6.90 -1.08 9.83
CA LEU A 425 -6.79 -1.62 8.48
C LEU A 425 -5.61 -1.05 7.69
N VAL A 426 -5.08 0.12 8.06
CA VAL A 426 -3.93 0.74 7.33
C VAL A 426 -2.70 -0.16 7.40
N SER A 427 -2.42 -0.72 8.58
CA SER A 427 -1.29 -1.64 8.79
C SER A 427 -1.42 -2.94 8.00
N TYR A 428 -2.65 -3.38 7.68
CA TYR A 428 -2.88 -4.70 7.07
C TYR A 428 -3.32 -4.68 5.60
N LEU A 429 -3.85 -3.57 5.08
CA LEU A 429 -4.57 -3.58 3.80
C LEU A 429 -4.20 -2.48 2.79
N LEU A 430 -3.84 -1.27 3.21
CA LEU A 430 -4.20 -0.09 2.40
C LEU A 430 -3.13 0.52 1.50
N GLU A 431 -1.90 0.02 1.46
CA GLU A 431 -1.00 0.42 0.37
C GLU A 431 -1.47 -0.10 -1.02
N SER A 432 -2.47 -0.98 -1.07
CA SER A 432 -2.91 -1.59 -2.34
C SER A 432 -4.42 -1.79 -2.54
N ILE A 433 -5.31 -1.21 -1.71
CA ILE A 433 -6.75 -1.14 -2.05
C ILE A 433 -6.97 -0.03 -3.10
N GLN A 434 -6.36 -0.21 -4.26
CA GLN A 434 -6.75 0.48 -5.46
C GLN A 434 -6.96 -0.63 -6.48
N PHE A 435 -8.22 -1.09 -6.58
CA PHE A 435 -8.61 -2.16 -7.49
C PHE A 435 -8.30 -1.84 -8.95
N CYS A 436 -8.11 -0.55 -9.26
CA CYS A 436 -7.62 -0.08 -10.55
C CYS A 436 -6.53 0.98 -10.38
N LYS A 437 -5.27 0.55 -10.29
CA LYS A 437 -4.16 1.35 -10.83
C LYS A 437 -3.99 0.93 -12.29
N LYS A 438 -4.01 1.89 -13.20
CA LYS A 438 -3.54 1.64 -14.57
C LYS A 438 -2.03 1.43 -14.54
#